data_AF-A0A1Q3F258-F1
#
_entry.id   AF-A0A1Q3F258-F1
#
_cell.length_a   1.000
_cell.length_b   1.000
_cell.length_c   1.000
_cell.angle_alpha   90.00
_cell.angle_beta   90.00
_cell.angle_gamma   90.00
#
_symmetry.space_group_name_H-M   'P 1'
#
loop_
_entity.id
_entity.type
_entity.pdbx_description
1 polymer ?
#
loop_
_entity_poly.entity_id
_entity_poly.type
_entity_poly.pdbx_seq_one_letter_code
_entity_poly.pdbx_strand_id
1 'polypeptide(L)'
;MKRLSEEKTKVLFEKLSKYIGPNVKLLIDRADGTYCFREMNMRVYYMSEKILKLAEGLKKHQLVSAGTCIGKFTKGNKFILHITALSYLAPYAQYKIWAKPSTEQQFLYGNHINKTGMGRITENTPMYQGVVVMSMSDVPLGFGVAAKSTADCKLADPLVTVCFHQADIGEYIRNEESLI
;
A
#
# COMPACT_ATOMS: atom_id res chain seq x y z
N MET A 1 19.90 11.65 -2.12
CA MET A 1 18.98 10.55 -2.52
C MET A 1 19.14 10.25 -4.00
N LYS A 2 18.92 9.01 -4.46
CA LYS A 2 19.19 8.61 -5.85
C LYS A 2 17.90 8.53 -6.67
N ARG A 3 17.99 8.78 -7.98
CA ARG A 3 16.92 8.47 -8.94
C ARG A 3 16.79 6.95 -9.06
N LEU A 4 15.57 6.45 -9.23
CA LEU A 4 15.34 5.03 -9.49
C LEU A 4 15.84 4.70 -10.90
N SER A 5 16.39 3.50 -11.09
CA SER A 5 16.64 2.97 -12.44
C SER A 5 15.31 2.70 -13.16
N GLU A 6 15.33 2.62 -14.48
CA GLU A 6 14.14 2.33 -15.28
C GLU A 6 13.50 1.00 -14.88
N GLU A 7 14.32 -0.03 -14.63
CA GLU A 7 13.86 -1.35 -14.16
C GLU A 7 13.13 -1.26 -12.82
N LYS A 8 13.72 -0.60 -11.82
CA LYS A 8 13.09 -0.42 -10.51
C LYS A 8 11.82 0.42 -10.59
N THR A 9 11.83 1.42 -11.45
CA THR A 9 10.67 2.28 -11.71
C THR A 9 9.51 1.47 -12.27
N LYS A 10 9.78 0.57 -13.22
CA LYS A 10 8.78 -0.36 -13.76
C LYS A 10 8.22 -1.28 -12.67
N VAL A 11 9.08 -1.92 -11.87
CA VAL A 11 8.64 -2.81 -10.77
C VAL A 11 7.79 -2.07 -9.73
N LEU A 12 8.18 -0.85 -9.36
CA LEU A 12 7.41 0.00 -8.46
C LEU A 12 6.02 0.30 -9.03
N PHE A 13 5.95 0.78 -10.27
CA PHE A 13 4.69 1.13 -10.91
C PHE A 13 3.79 -0.07 -11.17
N GLU A 14 4.35 -1.23 -11.51
CA GLU A 14 3.59 -2.48 -11.60
C GLU A 14 2.96 -2.84 -10.24
N LYS A 15 3.68 -2.69 -9.13
CA LYS A 15 3.13 -2.96 -7.79
C LYS A 15 2.08 -1.94 -7.38
N LEU A 16 2.25 -0.65 -7.68
CA LEU A 16 1.26 0.40 -7.39
C LEU A 16 0.00 0.23 -8.26
N SER A 17 0.16 -0.07 -9.55
CA SER A 17 -0.95 -0.31 -10.47
C SER A 17 -1.85 -1.46 -10.03
N LYS A 18 -1.33 -2.42 -9.27
CA LYS A 18 -2.17 -3.49 -8.66
C LYS A 18 -3.17 -2.98 -7.63
N TYR A 19 -3.02 -1.77 -7.07
CA TYR A 19 -3.97 -1.21 -6.11
C TYR A 19 -4.78 -0.06 -6.71
N ILE A 20 -4.13 0.82 -7.47
CA ILE A 20 -4.73 2.06 -7.99
C ILE A 20 -4.96 2.07 -9.52
N GLY A 21 -4.49 1.05 -10.25
CA GLY A 21 -4.60 0.92 -11.71
C GLY A 21 -4.01 2.13 -12.46
N PRO A 22 -4.71 2.77 -13.43
CA PRO A 22 -4.16 3.87 -14.21
C PRO A 22 -4.05 5.19 -13.42
N ASN A 23 -4.59 5.25 -12.19
CA ASN A 23 -4.59 6.45 -11.35
C ASN A 23 -3.20 6.81 -10.79
N VAL A 24 -2.15 6.03 -11.10
CA VAL A 24 -0.77 6.34 -10.67
C VAL A 24 -0.33 7.73 -11.15
N LYS A 25 -0.82 8.20 -12.31
CA LYS A 25 -0.52 9.55 -12.82
C LYS A 25 -0.93 10.65 -11.83
N LEU A 26 -2.04 10.46 -11.10
CA LEU A 26 -2.53 11.41 -10.09
C LEU A 26 -1.61 11.52 -8.87
N LEU A 27 -0.72 10.54 -8.65
CA LEU A 27 0.30 10.65 -7.61
C LEU A 27 1.48 11.53 -8.05
N ILE A 28 1.75 11.66 -9.35
CA ILE A 28 2.88 12.45 -9.85
C ILE A 28 2.42 13.89 -10.05
N ASP A 29 1.30 14.07 -10.74
CA ASP A 29 0.73 15.36 -11.11
C ASP A 29 -0.41 15.69 -10.16
N ARG A 30 -0.06 16.32 -9.03
CA ARG A 30 -1.03 16.84 -8.08
C ARG A 30 -1.19 18.35 -8.26
N ALA A 31 -2.35 18.87 -7.83
CA ALA A 31 -2.64 20.30 -7.91
C ALA A 31 -1.67 21.18 -7.09
N ASP A 32 -1.05 20.61 -6.04
CA ASP A 32 -0.06 21.27 -5.18
C ASP A 32 1.39 21.24 -5.73
N GLY A 33 1.62 20.49 -6.82
CA GLY A 33 2.87 20.46 -7.57
C GLY A 33 3.26 19.05 -8.02
N THR A 34 4.45 18.96 -8.61
CA THR A 34 5.01 17.69 -9.09
C THR A 34 5.66 16.92 -7.93
N TYR A 35 5.32 15.64 -7.84
CA TYR A 35 5.89 14.71 -6.88
C TYR A 35 6.77 13.69 -7.58
N CYS A 36 7.79 13.22 -6.86
CA CYS A 36 8.76 12.28 -7.40
C CYS A 36 9.09 11.16 -6.40
N PHE A 37 9.51 10.03 -6.95
CA PHE A 37 10.04 8.91 -6.18
C PHE A 37 11.57 8.95 -6.18
N ARG A 38 12.17 8.70 -5.01
CA ARG A 38 13.62 8.63 -4.83
C ARG A 38 14.02 7.44 -3.97
N GLU A 39 15.17 6.86 -4.28
CA GLU A 39 15.71 5.72 -3.55
C GLU A 39 16.79 6.15 -2.57
N MET A 40 16.73 5.63 -1.35
CA MET A 40 17.79 5.70 -0.35
C MET A 40 17.82 4.41 0.47
N ASN A 41 18.99 3.76 0.56
CA ASN A 41 19.18 2.52 1.32
C ASN A 41 18.14 1.43 0.98
N MET A 42 17.89 1.19 -0.32
CA MET A 42 16.89 0.25 -0.84
C MET A 42 15.43 0.61 -0.54
N ARG A 43 15.16 1.72 0.16
CA ARG A 43 13.82 2.26 0.42
C ARG A 43 13.46 3.32 -0.61
N VAL A 44 12.19 3.36 -1.00
CA VAL A 44 11.64 4.33 -1.93
C VAL A 44 10.82 5.34 -1.15
N TYR A 45 11.15 6.61 -1.34
CA TYR A 45 10.50 7.75 -0.73
C TYR A 45 9.73 8.55 -1.76
N TYR A 46 8.54 9.00 -1.38
CA TYR A 46 7.66 9.85 -2.17
C TYR A 46 7.62 11.25 -1.55
N MET A 47 7.96 12.26 -2.34
CA MET A 47 8.06 13.66 -1.90
C MET A 47 7.86 14.64 -3.05
N SER A 48 7.58 15.90 -2.71
CA SER A 48 7.51 16.98 -3.71
C SER A 48 8.91 17.33 -4.23
N GLU A 49 9.00 17.80 -5.47
CA GLU A 49 10.28 18.24 -6.04
C GLU A 49 10.90 19.42 -5.27
N LYS A 50 10.07 20.24 -4.61
CA LYS A 50 10.53 21.33 -3.74
C LYS A 50 11.34 20.79 -2.55
N ILE A 51 10.84 19.74 -1.88
CA ILE A 51 11.53 19.08 -0.76
C ILE A 51 12.80 18.38 -1.26
N LEU A 52 12.75 17.77 -2.46
CA LEU A 52 13.91 17.12 -3.04
C LEU A 52 15.09 18.08 -3.21
N LYS A 53 14.86 19.28 -3.76
CA LYS A 53 15.92 20.29 -3.95
C LYS A 53 16.60 20.67 -2.63
N LEU A 54 15.84 20.76 -1.55
CA LEU A 54 16.37 21.04 -0.21
C LEU A 54 17.16 19.84 0.33
N ALA A 55 16.66 18.63 0.12
CA ALA A 55 17.30 17.41 0.60
C ALA A 55 18.58 17.03 -0.17
N GLU A 56 18.74 17.50 -1.42
CA GLU A 56 19.98 17.34 -2.19
C GLU A 56 21.18 18.08 -1.57
N GLY A 57 20.93 19.15 -0.79
CA GLY A 57 21.98 19.87 -0.05
C GLY A 57 22.52 19.11 1.17
N LEU A 58 21.84 18.05 1.63
CA LEU A 58 22.23 17.29 2.82
C LEU A 58 23.07 16.06 2.47
N LYS A 59 24.08 15.77 3.31
CA LYS A 59 24.90 14.56 3.14
C LYS A 59 24.08 13.32 3.50
N LYS A 60 24.34 12.21 2.78
CA LYS A 60 23.60 10.94 2.95
C LYS A 60 23.55 10.42 4.39
N HIS A 61 24.62 10.58 5.17
CA HIS A 61 24.68 10.09 6.55
C HIS A 61 23.89 10.94 7.55
N GLN A 62 23.55 12.18 7.18
CA GLN A 62 22.77 13.09 8.02
C GLN A 62 21.26 12.97 7.75
N LEU A 63 20.89 12.28 6.67
CA LEU A 63 19.51 12.16 6.23
C LEU A 63 18.96 10.77 6.57
N VAL A 64 18.04 10.72 7.54
CA VAL A 64 17.38 9.47 7.95
C VAL A 64 16.23 9.13 7.00
N SER A 65 15.31 10.07 6.77
CA SER A 65 14.18 9.95 5.86
C SER A 65 13.86 11.31 5.22
N ALA A 66 13.16 11.29 4.09
CA ALA A 66 12.67 12.50 3.45
C ALA A 66 11.34 12.20 2.76
N GLY A 67 10.29 12.93 3.12
CA GLY A 67 8.92 12.62 2.68
C GLY A 67 8.42 11.29 3.24
N THR A 68 7.59 10.59 2.48
CA THR A 68 6.94 9.35 2.94
C THR A 68 7.61 8.13 2.32
N CYS A 69 8.02 7.18 3.15
CA CYS A 69 8.47 5.87 2.68
C CYS A 69 7.29 5.12 2.05
N ILE A 70 7.36 4.75 0.78
CA ILE A 70 6.30 3.96 0.12
C ILE A 70 6.58 2.46 0.25
N GLY A 71 7.84 2.09 0.42
CA GLY A 71 8.24 0.70 0.54
C GLY A 71 9.72 0.50 0.32
N LYS A 72 10.11 -0.76 0.19
CA LYS A 72 11.51 -1.16 -0.01
C LYS A 72 11.67 -2.20 -1.09
N PHE A 73 12.81 -2.13 -1.78
CA PHE A 73 13.29 -3.22 -2.60
C PHE A 73 13.93 -4.29 -1.73
N THR A 74 13.69 -5.54 -2.09
CA THR A 74 14.42 -6.70 -1.57
C THR A 74 15.71 -6.89 -2.36
N LYS A 75 16.63 -7.72 -1.84
CA LYS A 75 17.85 -8.11 -2.57
C LYS A 75 17.54 -8.78 -3.92
N GLY A 76 16.40 -9.45 -4.03
CA GLY A 76 15.90 -10.06 -5.28
C GLY A 76 15.12 -9.10 -6.19
N ASN A 77 15.28 -7.79 -6.03
CA ASN A 77 14.63 -6.74 -6.82
C ASN A 77 13.09 -6.72 -6.80
N LYS A 78 12.45 -7.43 -5.85
CA LYS A 78 11.00 -7.34 -5.61
C LYS A 78 10.70 -6.14 -4.73
N PHE A 79 9.65 -5.39 -5.05
CA PHE A 79 9.19 -4.25 -4.26
C PHE A 79 8.13 -4.69 -3.22
N ILE A 80 8.43 -4.41 -1.95
CA ILE A 80 7.51 -4.60 -0.82
C ILE A 80 6.92 -3.22 -0.49
N LEU A 81 5.59 -3.12 -0.60
CA LEU A 81 4.84 -1.92 -0.26
C LEU A 81 4.71 -1.83 1.28
N HIS A 82 4.98 -0.66 1.86
CA HIS A 82 4.80 -0.42 3.29
C HIS A 82 3.45 0.24 3.56
N ILE A 83 2.96 0.09 4.80
CA ILE A 83 1.69 0.66 5.25
C ILE A 83 1.65 2.20 5.18
N THR A 84 2.81 2.85 5.27
CA THR A 84 2.99 4.30 5.14
C THR A 84 2.48 4.86 3.80
N ALA A 85 2.37 4.02 2.76
CA ALA A 85 1.78 4.40 1.48
C ALA A 85 0.24 4.48 1.49
N LEU A 86 -0.43 3.97 2.53
CA LEU A 86 -1.88 3.81 2.59
C LEU A 86 -2.63 5.13 2.42
N SER A 87 -2.18 6.20 3.07
CA SER A 87 -2.82 7.52 2.99
C SER A 87 -2.86 8.09 1.56
N TYR A 88 -1.84 7.78 0.76
CA TYR A 88 -1.74 8.23 -0.63
C TYR A 88 -2.50 7.31 -1.59
N LEU A 89 -2.56 6.00 -1.31
CA LEU A 89 -3.16 5.01 -2.20
C LEU A 89 -4.65 4.79 -1.95
N ALA A 90 -5.12 4.87 -0.71
CA ALA A 90 -6.51 4.60 -0.34
C ALA A 90 -7.56 5.44 -1.12
N PRO A 91 -7.34 6.75 -1.38
CA PRO A 91 -8.29 7.55 -2.14
C PRO A 91 -8.44 7.09 -3.60
N TYR A 92 -7.37 6.57 -4.20
CA TYR A 92 -7.32 6.19 -5.62
C TYR A 92 -7.50 4.69 -5.86
N ALA A 93 -7.68 3.91 -4.79
CA ALA A 93 -7.83 2.46 -4.87
C ALA A 93 -9.16 2.10 -5.54
N GLN A 94 -9.09 1.24 -6.56
CA GLN A 94 -10.27 0.80 -7.30
C GLN A 94 -11.01 -0.30 -6.56
N TYR A 95 -10.27 -1.26 -6.01
CA TYR A 95 -10.82 -2.41 -5.31
C TYR A 95 -10.63 -2.25 -3.81
N LYS A 96 -11.73 -2.34 -3.08
CA LYS A 96 -11.80 -2.15 -1.65
C LYS A 96 -12.57 -3.30 -1.01
N ILE A 97 -12.16 -3.66 0.21
CA ILE A 97 -12.86 -4.62 1.05
C ILE A 97 -13.13 -3.95 2.39
N TRP A 98 -14.38 -3.98 2.85
CA TRP A 98 -14.78 -3.47 4.15
C TRP A 98 -14.79 -4.62 5.15
N ALA A 99 -13.95 -4.52 6.18
CA ALA A 99 -13.91 -5.46 7.30
C ALA A 99 -14.98 -5.10 8.33
N LYS A 100 -15.67 -6.11 8.87
CA LYS A 100 -16.59 -5.94 10.00
C LYS A 100 -15.82 -5.63 11.28
N PRO A 101 -16.42 -4.94 12.26
CA PRO A 101 -15.77 -4.62 13.53
C PRO A 101 -15.19 -5.83 14.27
N SER A 102 -15.84 -7.00 14.16
CA SER A 102 -15.38 -8.26 14.78
C SER A 102 -14.02 -8.74 14.25
N THR A 103 -13.67 -8.37 13.02
CA THR A 103 -12.45 -8.83 12.33
C THR A 103 -11.44 -7.71 12.13
N GLU A 104 -11.86 -6.46 12.31
CA GLU A 104 -10.99 -5.29 12.25
C GLU A 104 -9.77 -5.43 13.18
N GLN A 105 -10.00 -5.75 14.45
CA GLN A 105 -8.91 -5.98 15.41
C GLN A 105 -8.00 -7.14 14.97
N GLN A 106 -8.56 -8.22 14.44
CA GLN A 106 -7.78 -9.37 13.97
C GLN A 106 -6.89 -8.98 12.78
N PHE A 107 -7.41 -8.18 11.85
CA PHE A 107 -6.64 -7.67 10.71
C PHE A 107 -5.50 -6.75 11.15
N LEU A 108 -5.75 -5.87 12.13
CA LEU A 108 -4.72 -5.03 12.76
C LEU A 108 -3.66 -5.81 13.56
N TYR A 109 -3.93 -7.09 13.84
CA TYR A 109 -2.95 -8.04 14.35
C TYR A 109 -2.30 -8.89 13.26
N GLY A 110 -2.46 -8.55 11.98
CA GLY A 110 -1.80 -9.23 10.86
C GLY A 110 -2.51 -10.49 10.39
N ASN A 111 -3.74 -10.74 10.84
CA ASN A 111 -4.51 -11.90 10.38
C ASN A 111 -5.19 -11.64 9.03
N HIS A 112 -5.46 -12.71 8.31
CA HIS A 112 -6.28 -12.67 7.10
C HIS A 112 -7.76 -12.43 7.41
N ILE A 113 -8.52 -11.98 6.41
CA ILE A 113 -9.97 -11.77 6.55
C ILE A 113 -10.69 -12.98 5.98
N ASN A 114 -11.51 -13.61 6.84
CA ASN A 114 -12.40 -14.69 6.46
C ASN A 114 -13.74 -14.13 5.97
N LYS A 115 -14.51 -14.96 5.27
CA LYS A 115 -15.81 -14.57 4.70
C LYS A 115 -16.77 -14.02 5.77
N THR A 116 -16.80 -14.59 6.98
CA THR A 116 -17.60 -14.05 8.11
C THR A 116 -17.26 -12.60 8.42
N GLY A 117 -15.98 -12.25 8.38
CA GLY A 117 -15.43 -10.94 8.70
C GLY A 117 -15.52 -9.92 7.57
N MET A 118 -15.88 -10.34 6.37
CA MET A 118 -16.07 -9.45 5.22
C MET A 118 -17.47 -8.83 5.27
N GLY A 119 -17.53 -7.50 5.30
CA GLY A 119 -18.77 -6.73 5.22
C GLY A 119 -19.18 -6.46 3.77
N ARG A 120 -18.33 -5.74 3.03
CA ARG A 120 -18.55 -5.36 1.62
C ARG A 120 -17.28 -5.59 0.80
N ILE A 121 -17.43 -5.81 -0.50
CA ILE A 121 -16.33 -5.91 -1.46
C ILE A 121 -16.74 -5.14 -2.72
N THR A 122 -15.81 -4.44 -3.35
CA THR A 122 -16.06 -3.79 -4.64
C THR A 122 -16.48 -4.82 -5.68
N GLU A 123 -17.47 -4.50 -6.50
CA GLU A 123 -17.89 -5.37 -7.59
C GLU A 123 -16.78 -5.65 -8.60
N ASN A 124 -16.85 -6.79 -9.27
CA ASN A 124 -15.88 -7.23 -10.27
C ASN A 124 -14.42 -7.29 -9.78
N THR A 125 -14.18 -7.41 -8.46
CA THR A 125 -12.84 -7.68 -7.92
C THR A 125 -12.36 -9.05 -8.41
N PRO A 126 -11.26 -9.12 -9.20
CA PRO A 126 -10.67 -10.37 -9.65
C PRO A 126 -9.98 -11.14 -8.51
N MET A 127 -9.79 -12.44 -8.71
CA MET A 127 -8.94 -13.24 -7.82
C MET A 127 -7.49 -12.74 -7.87
N TYR A 128 -6.82 -12.70 -6.72
CA TYR A 128 -5.46 -12.20 -6.52
C TYR A 128 -5.22 -10.72 -6.85
N GLN A 129 -6.30 -9.95 -6.95
CA GLN A 129 -6.22 -8.50 -7.10
C GLN A 129 -5.76 -7.82 -5.80
N GLY A 130 -4.93 -6.79 -5.92
CA GLY A 130 -4.58 -5.92 -4.79
C GLY A 130 -5.79 -5.09 -4.35
N VAL A 131 -6.12 -5.15 -3.07
CA VAL A 131 -7.27 -4.46 -2.47
C VAL A 131 -6.81 -3.59 -1.30
N VAL A 132 -7.50 -2.48 -1.10
CA VAL A 132 -7.37 -1.70 0.14
C VAL A 132 -8.43 -2.16 1.12
N VAL A 133 -8.01 -2.52 2.33
CA VAL A 133 -8.90 -2.92 3.41
C VAL A 133 -9.35 -1.66 4.15
N MET A 134 -10.66 -1.51 4.29
CA MET A 134 -11.33 -0.40 4.96
C MET A 134 -12.11 -0.94 6.17
N SER A 135 -12.34 -0.12 7.17
CA SER A 135 -13.34 -0.38 8.21
C SER A 135 -14.74 -0.10 7.67
N MET A 136 -15.79 -0.53 8.39
CA MET A 136 -17.18 -0.16 8.06
C MET A 136 -17.47 1.35 8.14
N SER A 137 -16.58 2.14 8.76
CA SER A 137 -16.65 3.60 8.86
C SER A 137 -15.83 4.33 7.78
N ASP A 138 -15.45 3.64 6.70
CA ASP A 138 -14.63 4.18 5.61
C ASP A 138 -13.23 4.68 6.04
N VAL A 139 -12.68 4.09 7.09
CA VAL A 139 -11.29 4.34 7.53
C VAL A 139 -10.37 3.30 6.89
N PRO A 140 -9.28 3.70 6.21
CA PRO A 140 -8.35 2.74 5.61
C PRO A 140 -7.53 2.04 6.69
N LEU A 141 -7.57 0.70 6.69
CA LEU A 141 -6.90 -0.17 7.65
C LEU A 141 -5.59 -0.76 7.12
N GLY A 142 -5.49 -0.97 5.81
CA GLY A 142 -4.28 -1.52 5.21
C GLY A 142 -4.43 -2.05 3.80
N PHE A 143 -3.46 -2.87 3.40
CA PHE A 143 -3.41 -3.53 2.10
C PHE A 143 -3.67 -5.02 2.23
N GLY A 144 -4.35 -5.57 1.23
CA GLY A 144 -4.58 -6.99 1.10
C GLY A 144 -4.58 -7.45 -0.34
N VAL A 145 -4.73 -8.76 -0.51
CA VAL A 145 -4.91 -9.41 -1.81
C VAL A 145 -6.18 -10.25 -1.74
N ALA A 146 -7.11 -10.04 -2.68
CA ALA A 146 -8.33 -10.83 -2.75
C ALA A 146 -7.99 -12.30 -3.01
N ALA A 147 -8.40 -13.20 -2.11
CA ALA A 147 -8.16 -14.63 -2.26
C ALA A 147 -9.12 -15.27 -3.27
N LYS A 148 -10.27 -14.64 -3.48
CA LYS A 148 -11.37 -15.11 -4.33
C LYS A 148 -11.96 -13.95 -5.13
N SER A 149 -12.61 -14.26 -6.25
CA SER A 149 -13.35 -13.26 -7.01
C SER A 149 -14.58 -12.78 -6.24
N THR A 150 -15.18 -11.67 -6.66
CA THR A 150 -16.41 -11.17 -6.03
C THR A 150 -17.56 -12.19 -6.06
N ALA A 151 -17.71 -12.92 -7.17
CA ALA A 151 -18.74 -13.96 -7.30
C ALA A 151 -18.46 -15.14 -6.36
N ASP A 152 -17.22 -15.61 -6.32
CA ASP A 152 -16.84 -16.73 -5.45
C ASP A 152 -16.93 -16.35 -3.97
N CYS A 153 -16.62 -15.11 -3.63
CA CYS A 153 -16.80 -14.57 -2.28
C CYS A 153 -18.26 -14.58 -1.82
N LYS A 154 -19.25 -14.58 -2.72
CA LYS A 154 -20.67 -14.69 -2.34
C LYS A 154 -21.06 -16.12 -1.97
N LEU A 155 -20.45 -17.11 -2.63
CA LEU A 155 -20.72 -18.53 -2.48
C LEU A 155 -19.80 -19.24 -1.48
N ALA A 156 -18.72 -18.57 -1.04
CA ALA A 156 -17.72 -19.15 -0.15
C ALA A 156 -18.27 -19.43 1.25
N ASP A 157 -17.78 -20.53 1.86
CA ASP A 157 -18.07 -20.85 3.24
C ASP A 157 -17.60 -19.77 4.22
N PRO A 158 -18.28 -19.60 5.36
CA PRO A 158 -17.99 -18.54 6.32
C PRO A 158 -16.52 -18.50 6.80
N LEU A 159 -15.87 -19.65 6.93
CA LEU A 159 -14.51 -19.77 7.45
C LEU A 159 -13.43 -19.60 6.39
N VAL A 160 -13.78 -19.52 5.11
CA VAL A 160 -12.81 -19.41 4.03
C VAL A 160 -12.20 -18.01 4.01
N THR A 161 -10.88 -17.95 3.88
CA THR A 161 -10.14 -16.71 3.67
C THR A 161 -10.56 -16.06 2.35
N VAL A 162 -11.01 -14.80 2.43
CA VAL A 162 -11.43 -14.01 1.25
C VAL A 162 -10.44 -12.88 0.94
N CYS A 163 -9.63 -12.47 1.91
CA CYS A 163 -8.55 -11.51 1.69
C CYS A 163 -7.31 -11.92 2.46
N PHE A 164 -6.20 -12.09 1.75
CA PHE A 164 -4.89 -12.24 2.35
C PHE A 164 -4.40 -10.88 2.84
N HIS A 165 -3.90 -10.86 4.06
CA HIS A 165 -3.24 -9.70 4.64
C HIS A 165 -1.91 -9.44 3.91
N GLN A 166 -1.55 -8.16 3.74
CA GLN A 166 -0.25 -7.74 3.22
C GLN A 166 0.44 -6.72 4.11
N ALA A 167 -0.29 -5.70 4.55
CA ALA A 167 0.19 -4.70 5.51
C ALA A 167 -1.00 -4.07 6.23
N ASP A 168 -0.84 -3.68 7.48
CA ASP A 168 -1.89 -3.02 8.27
C ASP A 168 -1.35 -1.89 9.15
N ILE A 169 -2.22 -0.94 9.53
CA ILE A 169 -1.83 0.22 10.36
C ILE A 169 -1.39 -0.16 11.78
N GLY A 170 -1.69 -1.37 12.26
CA GLY A 170 -1.15 -1.90 13.50
C GLY A 170 0.36 -2.13 13.45
N GLU A 171 0.99 -2.14 12.26
CA GLU A 171 2.45 -2.16 12.11
C GLU A 171 3.13 -0.93 12.72
N TYR A 172 2.45 0.22 12.80
CA TYR A 172 3.02 1.40 13.46
C TYR A 172 3.36 1.17 14.93
N ILE A 173 2.63 0.28 15.60
CA ILE A 173 2.87 -0.07 17.01
C ILE A 173 3.78 -1.30 17.12
N ARG A 174 3.65 -2.25 16.17
CA ARG A 174 4.30 -3.56 16.27
C ARG A 174 5.68 -3.63 15.62
N ASN A 175 5.96 -2.81 14.62
CA ASN A 175 7.15 -2.96 13.77
C ASN A 175 7.67 -1.63 13.21
N GLU A 176 7.73 -0.60 14.05
CA GLU A 176 8.14 0.76 13.68
C GLU A 176 9.54 0.80 13.02
N GLU A 177 10.51 0.07 13.56
CA GLU A 177 11.90 0.03 13.04
C GLU A 177 11.99 -0.40 11.58
N SER A 178 11.06 -1.25 11.12
CA SER A 178 11.05 -1.71 9.74
C SER A 178 10.57 -0.63 8.75
N LEU A 179 9.78 0.33 9.23
CA LEU A 179 9.08 1.33 8.44
C LEU A 179 9.94 2.56 8.11
N ILE A 180 10.96 2.87 8.94
CA ILE A 180 11.85 4.04 8.80
C ILE A 180 13.29 3.62 8.47
#